data_AF-A0A2P4PTR8-F1
#
_entry.id   AF-A0A2P4PTR8-F1
#
_cell.length_a   1.000
_cell.length_b   1.000
_cell.length_c   1.000
_cell.angle_alpha   90.00
_cell.angle_beta   90.00
_cell.angle_gamma   90.00
#
_symmetry.space_group_name_H-M   'P 1'
#
loop_
_entity.id
_entity.type
_entity.pdbx_description
1 polymer ?
#
loop_
_entity_poly.entity_id
_entity_poly.type
_entity_poly.pdbx_seq_one_letter_code
_entity_poly.pdbx_strand_id
1 'polypeptide(L)'
;ITKGLKEIHDNQMVHHDFHTGNILFTNPSIGADVYISDMGLCKKVDNEEKTNIYGVLPYMAPEVLRGNPYTQAADIYSMGMIMYFVATGKQPF
;
A
#
# COMPACT_ATOMS: atom_id res chain seq x y z
N ILE A 1 -0.21 3.61 10.74
CA ILE A 1 -0.01 2.99 9.41
C ILE A 1 0.72 1.64 9.50
N THR A 2 1.96 1.55 9.97
CA THR A 2 2.73 0.28 10.01
C THR A 2 2.04 -0.85 10.76
N LYS A 3 1.38 -0.57 11.89
CA LYS A 3 0.57 -1.54 12.64
C LYS A 3 -0.56 -2.14 11.78
N GLY A 4 -1.30 -1.30 11.05
CA GLY A 4 -2.37 -1.76 10.17
C GLY A 4 -1.85 -2.57 8.99
N LEU A 5 -0.73 -2.14 8.38
CA LEU A 5 -0.12 -2.90 7.28
C LEU A 5 0.39 -4.26 7.76
N LYS A 6 0.99 -4.32 8.95
CA LYS A 6 1.38 -5.58 9.59
C LYS A 6 0.18 -6.50 9.79
N GLU A 7 -0.96 -5.98 10.23
CA GLU A 7 -2.18 -6.77 10.42
C GLU A 7 -2.67 -7.38 9.10
N ILE A 8 -2.64 -6.63 8.00
CA ILE A 8 -2.94 -7.15 6.65
C ILE A 8 -1.99 -8.30 6.30
N HIS A 9 -0.68 -8.09 6.48
CA HIS A 9 0.34 -9.09 6.13
C HIS A 9 0.29 -10.35 7.01
N ASP A 10 0.01 -10.21 8.30
CA ASP A 10 -0.16 -11.34 9.22
C ASP A 10 -1.34 -12.23 8.81
N ASN A 11 -2.37 -11.66 8.19
CA ASN A 11 -3.50 -12.39 7.60
C ASN A 11 -3.20 -13.01 6.22
N GLN A 12 -1.92 -13.02 5.79
CA GLN A 12 -1.48 -13.50 4.47
C GLN A 12 -2.14 -12.76 3.30
N MET A 13 -2.46 -11.48 3.51
CA MET A 13 -3.07 -10.60 2.53
C MET A 13 -2.06 -9.56 2.03
N VAL A 14 -2.35 -8.99 0.87
CA VAL A 14 -1.67 -7.83 0.27
C VAL A 14 -2.70 -6.78 -0.10
N HIS A 15 -2.32 -5.49 -0.07
CA HIS A 15 -3.25 -4.38 -0.35
C HIS A 15 -3.41 -4.08 -1.84
N HIS A 16 -2.36 -4.24 -2.65
CA HIS A 16 -2.30 -3.94 -4.10
C HIS A 16 -2.35 -2.46 -4.50
N ASP A 17 -2.89 -1.59 -3.67
CA ASP A 17 -3.09 -0.16 -3.97
C ASP A 17 -2.73 0.72 -2.78
N PHE A 18 -1.57 0.45 -2.20
CA PHE A 18 -1.12 1.16 -1.00
C PHE A 18 -0.47 2.50 -1.38
N HIS A 19 -1.15 3.61 -1.15
CA HIS A 19 -0.64 4.97 -1.43
C HIS A 19 -1.25 6.00 -0.48
N THR A 20 -0.76 7.24 -0.55
CA THR A 20 -1.20 8.33 0.35
C THR A 20 -2.70 8.65 0.31
N GLY A 21 -3.36 8.37 -0.81
CA GLY A 21 -4.81 8.57 -0.97
C GLY A 21 -5.66 7.55 -0.22
N ASN A 22 -5.08 6.41 0.15
CA ASN A 22 -5.72 5.35 0.94
C ASN A 22 -5.29 5.39 2.42
N ILE A 23 -4.73 6.52 2.87
CA ILE A 23 -4.43 6.79 4.27
C ILE A 23 -5.41 7.84 4.80
N LEU A 24 -6.29 7.41 5.70
CA LEU A 24 -7.30 8.29 6.30
C LEU A 24 -6.86 8.74 7.70
N PHE A 25 -7.24 9.96 8.04
CA PHE A 25 -7.01 10.56 9.34
C PHE A 25 -8.35 10.88 10.00
N THR A 26 -8.48 10.60 11.29
CA THR A 26 -9.59 11.15 12.08
C THR A 26 -9.43 12.65 12.25
N ASN A 27 -10.53 13.31 12.61
CA ASN A 27 -10.52 14.74 12.89
C ASN A 27 -9.45 15.05 13.97
N PRO A 28 -8.44 15.88 13.66
CA PRO A 28 -7.35 16.21 14.59
C PRO A 28 -7.82 16.76 15.93
N SER A 29 -9.00 17.39 15.96
CA SER A 29 -9.63 17.94 17.16
C SER A 29 -10.03 16.89 18.20
N ILE A 30 -10.12 15.61 17.80
CA ILE A 30 -10.61 14.49 18.63
C ILE A 30 -9.48 13.47 18.90
N GLY A 31 -8.27 13.73 18.39
CA GLY A 31 -7.18 12.77 18.32
C GLY A 31 -6.93 12.34 16.87
N ALA A 32 -5.66 12.16 16.51
CA ALA A 32 -5.24 11.80 15.16
C ALA A 32 -4.95 10.29 15.07
N ASP A 33 -6.01 9.49 14.92
CA ASP A 33 -5.89 8.10 14.50
C ASP A 33 -5.70 8.04 12.99
N VAL A 34 -4.95 7.02 12.55
CA VAL A 34 -4.61 6.83 11.14
C VAL A 34 -5.03 5.44 10.70
N TYR A 35 -5.82 5.39 9.63
CA TYR A 35 -6.37 4.16 9.07
C TYR A 35 -5.88 3.91 7.64
N ILE A 36 -5.82 2.63 7.29
CA ILE A 36 -5.64 2.17 5.91
C ILE A 36 -7.05 1.89 5.36
N SER A 37 -7.35 2.40 4.17
CA SER A 37 -8.67 2.30 3.54
C SER A 37 -8.61 1.64 2.16
N ASP A 38 -9.77 1.47 1.55
CA ASP A 38 -9.93 0.88 0.21
C ASP A 38 -9.36 -0.54 0.07
N MET A 39 -9.99 -1.47 0.79
CA MET A 39 -9.64 -2.88 0.76
C MET A 39 -10.20 -3.61 -0.48
N GLY A 40 -10.73 -2.89 -1.49
CA GLY A 40 -11.40 -3.48 -2.65
C GLY A 40 -10.50 -4.33 -3.54
N LEU A 41 -9.19 -4.07 -3.51
CA LEU A 41 -8.16 -4.80 -4.24
C LEU A 41 -7.36 -5.77 -3.35
N CYS A 42 -7.67 -5.85 -2.06
CA CYS A 42 -6.96 -6.71 -1.13
C CYS A 42 -7.18 -8.20 -1.48
N LYS A 43 -6.09 -8.96 -1.55
CA LYS A 43 -6.13 -10.39 -1.92
C LYS A 43 -5.12 -11.20 -1.10
N LYS A 44 -5.33 -12.52 -1.03
CA LYS A 44 -4.33 -13.45 -0.50
C LYS A 44 -3.16 -13.57 -1.46
N VAL A 45 -1.96 -13.78 -0.90
CA VAL A 45 -0.70 -13.90 -1.66
C VAL A 45 -0.73 -15.02 -2.71
N ASP A 46 -1.46 -16.11 -2.46
CA ASP A 46 -1.46 -17.31 -3.31
C ASP A 46 -2.53 -17.33 -4.42
N ASN A 47 -3.26 -16.23 -4.63
CA ASN A 47 -4.31 -16.18 -5.65
C ASN A 47 -3.71 -15.78 -7.01
N GLU A 48 -3.02 -16.73 -7.65
CA GLU A 48 -2.30 -16.63 -8.95
C GLU A 48 -3.20 -16.36 -10.18
N GLU A 49 -4.26 -15.55 -10.05
CA GLU A 49 -4.92 -15.05 -11.25
C GLU A 49 -4.04 -13.99 -11.92
N LYS A 50 -3.92 -14.12 -13.25
CA LYS A 50 -3.27 -13.20 -14.22
C LYS A 50 -2.81 -11.88 -13.61
N THR A 51 -1.51 -11.60 -13.75
CA THR A 51 -0.80 -10.38 -13.32
C THR A 51 -1.43 -9.11 -13.90
N ASN A 52 -2.58 -8.74 -13.36
CA ASN A 52 -3.21 -7.47 -13.61
C ASN A 52 -2.41 -6.45 -12.81
N ILE A 53 -1.97 -5.42 -13.51
CA ILE A 53 -1.21 -4.33 -12.92
C ILE A 53 -2.21 -3.41 -12.24
N TYR A 54 -2.17 -3.39 -10.91
CA TYR A 54 -2.96 -2.51 -10.05
C TYR A 54 -2.04 -1.55 -9.31
N GLY A 55 -2.60 -0.44 -8.83
CA GLY A 55 -1.87 0.53 -8.03
C GLY A 55 -1.68 1.89 -8.71
N VAL A 56 -1.23 2.85 -7.92
CA VAL A 56 -0.86 4.19 -8.38
C VAL A 56 0.63 4.24 -8.69
N LEU A 57 0.99 4.53 -9.96
CA LEU A 57 2.35 4.41 -10.53
C LEU A 57 3.49 4.85 -9.59
N PRO A 58 3.47 6.04 -8.96
CA PRO A 58 4.52 6.46 -8.04
C PRO A 58 4.81 5.55 -6.84
N TYR A 59 3.84 4.75 -6.44
CA TYR A 59 3.93 3.88 -5.26
C TYR A 59 4.17 2.43 -5.65
N MET A 60 4.18 2.10 -6.94
CA MET A 60 4.29 0.72 -7.40
C MET A 60 5.71 0.20 -7.35
N ALA A 61 5.85 -1.02 -6.84
CA ALA A 61 7.12 -1.71 -6.78
C ALA A 61 7.63 -2.08 -8.18
N PRO A 62 8.96 -2.06 -8.41
CA PRO A 62 9.55 -2.30 -9.73
C PRO A 62 9.24 -3.70 -10.28
N GLU A 63 9.10 -4.71 -9.43
CA GLU A 63 8.70 -6.06 -9.83
C GLU A 63 7.26 -6.09 -10.39
N VAL A 64 6.34 -5.30 -9.82
CA VAL A 64 4.96 -5.19 -10.29
C VAL A 64 4.91 -4.51 -11.66
N LEU A 65 5.71 -3.45 -11.85
CA LEU A 65 5.84 -2.76 -13.14
C LEU A 65 6.43 -3.67 -14.24
N ARG A 66 7.20 -4.69 -13.86
CA ARG A 66 7.75 -5.70 -14.78
C ARG A 66 6.78 -6.86 -15.04
N GLY A 67 5.58 -6.82 -14.46
CA GLY A 67 4.59 -7.88 -14.58
C GLY A 67 4.92 -9.13 -13.76
N ASN A 68 5.83 -9.04 -12.77
CA ASN A 68 6.05 -10.14 -11.84
C ASN A 68 4.91 -10.20 -10.81
N PRO A 69 4.74 -11.33 -10.11
CA PRO A 69 3.71 -11.47 -9.07
C PRO A 69 3.81 -10.40 -7.99
N TYR A 70 2.65 -9.88 -7.59
CA TYR A 70 2.55 -8.97 -6.44
C TYR A 70 2.77 -9.78 -5.16
N THR A 71 3.59 -9.27 -4.24
CA THR A 71 3.84 -9.90 -2.94
C THR A 71 3.74 -8.87 -1.83
N GLN A 72 3.81 -9.31 -0.56
CA GLN A 72 3.86 -8.40 0.58
C GLN A 72 5.02 -7.41 0.49
N ALA A 73 6.13 -7.77 -0.18
CA ALA A 73 7.25 -6.86 -0.40
C ALA A 73 6.86 -5.64 -1.26
N ALA A 74 5.88 -5.77 -2.16
CA ALA A 74 5.41 -4.65 -2.97
C ALA A 74 4.64 -3.62 -2.12
N ASP A 75 3.82 -4.05 -1.15
CA ASP A 75 3.21 -3.12 -0.18
C ASP A 75 4.28 -2.41 0.68
N ILE A 76 5.39 -3.10 1.02
CA ILE A 76 6.51 -2.49 1.77
C ILE A 76 7.23 -1.44 0.92
N TYR A 77 7.43 -1.69 -0.37
CA TYR A 77 7.96 -0.69 -1.30
C TYR A 77 7.06 0.55 -1.33
N SER A 78 5.74 0.34 -1.47
CA SER A 78 4.76 1.42 -1.46
C SER A 78 4.77 2.22 -0.16
N MET A 79 4.92 1.56 1.00
CA MET A 79 5.14 2.23 2.29
C MET A 79 6.40 3.10 2.25
N GLY A 80 7.49 2.63 1.65
CA GLY A 80 8.70 3.43 1.45
C GLY A 80 8.46 4.70 0.63
N MET A 81 7.62 4.63 -0.41
CA MET A 81 7.22 5.79 -1.21
C MET A 81 6.33 6.76 -0.43
N ILE A 82 5.43 6.26 0.43
CA ILE A 82 4.67 7.10 1.37
C ILE A 82 5.62 7.81 2.35
N MET A 83 6.60 7.11 2.92
CA MET A 83 7.60 7.70 3.81
C MET A 83 8.43 8.77 3.11
N TYR A 84 8.81 8.56 1.85
CA TYR A 84 9.48 9.56 1.03
C TYR A 84 8.62 10.81 0.84
N PHE A 85 7.33 10.65 0.51
CA PHE A 85 6.41 11.78 0.37
C PHE A 85 6.29 12.56 1.67
N VAL A 86 6.12 11.88 2.81
CA VAL A 86 6.03 12.52 4.13
C VAL A 86 7.31 13.28 4.47
N ALA A 87 8.48 12.71 4.17
CA ALA A 87 9.77 13.33 4.49
C ALA A 87 10.10 14.54 3.59
N THR A 88 9.63 14.55 2.34
CA THR A 88 10.07 15.53 1.34
C THR A 88 8.99 16.50 0.89
N GLY A 89 7.71 16.18 1.13
CA GLY A 89 6.56 16.88 0.55
C GLY A 89 6.45 16.74 -0.98
N LYS A 90 7.28 15.89 -1.61
CA LYS A 90 7.33 15.70 -3.06
C LYS A 90 6.71 14.38 -3.44
N GLN A 91 5.97 14.37 -4.54
CA GLN A 91 5.44 13.14 -5.11
C GLN A 91 6.61 12.17 -5.42
N PRO A 92 6.47 10.87 -5.10
CA PRO A 92 7.36 9.84 -5.59
C PRO A 92 7.30 9.75 -7.13
N PHE A 93 8.22 9.00 -7.73
CA PHE A 93 8.54 8.99 -9.17
C PHE A 93 7.35 8.87 -10.13
#